data_AF-A0A6I3D4K6-F1
#
_entry.id   AF-A0A6I3D4K6-F1
#
_cell.length_a   1.000
_cell.length_b   1.000
_cell.length_c   1.000
_cell.angle_alpha   90.00
_cell.angle_beta   90.00
_cell.angle_gamma   90.00
#
_symmetry.space_group_name_H-M   'P 1'
#
loop_
_entity.id
_entity.type
_entity.pdbx_description
1 polymer ?
#
loop_
_entity_poly.entity_id
_entity_poly.type
_entity_poly.pdbx_seq_one_letter_code
_entity_poly.pdbx_strand_id
1 'polypeptide(L)'
;MLQARLVANVWPRPFAISSSSEPTMTGGGPDAVTLRLATRGSALALWQADHVTTLLHEAAAAAGRSVLVEKVIVETMADQRLDIPIDAMGGKGVFVKEIQAAVLDGRADLAVHSGKDLPALTPQELVIAAVPERGDVRDVLVGSTVDGLPQGGHVATG
;
A
#
# COMPACT_ATOMS: atom_id res chain seq x y z
N MET A 1 19.71 -15.40 8.24
CA MET A 1 18.74 -14.41 8.77
C MET A 1 18.06 -13.76 7.59
N LEU A 2 16.79 -14.11 7.31
CA LEU A 2 16.00 -13.39 6.31
C LEU A 2 15.70 -11.99 6.88
N GLN A 3 16.17 -10.94 6.21
CA GLN A 3 15.75 -9.57 6.52
C GLN A 3 14.36 -9.33 5.91
N ALA A 4 13.39 -8.97 6.75
CA ALA A 4 12.03 -8.64 6.36
C ALA A 4 11.97 -7.26 5.67
N ARG A 5 11.22 -7.15 4.57
CA ARG A 5 11.30 -6.02 3.61
C ARG A 5 10.00 -5.23 3.54
N LEU A 6 10.07 -3.92 3.75
CA LEU A 6 8.97 -2.96 3.55
C LEU A 6 9.15 -2.26 2.19
N VAL A 7 8.07 -2.13 1.43
CA VAL A 7 8.02 -1.28 0.23
C VAL A 7 7.07 -0.12 0.51
N ALA A 8 7.59 1.11 0.40
CA ALA A 8 6.83 2.32 0.69
C ALA A 8 6.40 2.99 -0.62
N ASN A 9 5.12 2.93 -0.98
CA ASN A 9 4.60 3.48 -2.23
C ASN A 9 4.24 4.97 -2.12
N VAL A 10 4.35 5.70 -3.23
CA VAL A 10 4.01 7.12 -3.34
C VAL A 10 3.38 7.41 -4.72
N TRP A 11 2.09 7.07 -4.94
CA TRP A 11 1.07 7.48 -5.96
C TRP A 11 1.39 7.80 -7.47
N PRO A 12 0.49 7.47 -8.46
CA PRO A 12 -0.10 8.52 -9.34
C PRO A 12 -1.61 8.41 -9.73
N ARG A 13 -2.12 9.50 -10.35
CA ARG A 13 -3.46 10.06 -10.74
C ARG A 13 -4.73 9.20 -11.01
N PRO A 14 -5.96 9.80 -11.00
CA PRO A 14 -7.22 9.09 -11.23
C PRO A 14 -7.59 9.01 -12.73
N PHE A 15 -8.00 7.84 -13.25
CA PHE A 15 -8.98 7.78 -14.37
C PHE A 15 -9.67 6.41 -14.52
N ALA A 16 -10.97 6.52 -14.87
CA ALA A 16 -11.98 5.60 -15.40
C ALA A 16 -11.87 4.07 -15.23
N ILE A 17 -12.95 3.50 -14.66
CA ILE A 17 -13.33 2.09 -14.77
C ILE A 17 -13.81 1.83 -16.19
N SER A 18 -13.19 0.85 -16.87
CA SER A 18 -13.74 0.19 -18.06
C SER A 18 -13.49 -1.31 -17.95
N SER A 19 -14.51 -2.08 -18.27
CA SER A 19 -14.67 -3.51 -18.05
C SER A 19 -13.86 -4.40 -19.01
N SER A 20 -13.70 -5.65 -18.55
CA SER A 20 -13.46 -6.90 -19.28
C SER A 20 -12.08 -7.15 -19.92
N SER A 21 -11.30 -8.03 -19.29
CA SER A 21 -11.05 -9.38 -19.80
C SER A 21 -10.22 -10.16 -18.78
N GLU A 22 -10.65 -11.38 -18.44
CA GLU A 22 -9.85 -12.32 -17.66
C GLU A 22 -8.68 -12.82 -18.52
N PRO A 23 -7.45 -12.90 -18.01
CA PRO A 23 -6.50 -13.87 -18.47
C PRO A 23 -6.43 -15.01 -17.44
N THR A 24 -7.00 -16.16 -17.81
CA THR A 24 -6.53 -17.44 -17.29
C THR A 24 -5.09 -17.64 -17.79
N MET A 25 -4.11 -17.69 -16.89
CA MET A 25 -2.77 -18.19 -17.19
C MET A 25 -2.23 -18.97 -15.99
N THR A 26 -2.56 -20.27 -15.98
CA THR A 26 -1.77 -21.31 -15.29
C THR A 26 -0.44 -21.47 -16.02
N GLY A 27 0.68 -21.16 -15.40
CA GLY A 27 1.99 -21.41 -16.01
C GLY A 27 3.17 -20.74 -15.33
N GLY A 28 3.41 -21.02 -14.05
CA GLY A 28 4.71 -20.77 -13.44
C GLY A 28 5.69 -21.84 -13.93
N GLY A 29 6.71 -21.45 -14.71
CA GLY A 29 7.86 -22.31 -14.96
C GLY A 29 8.58 -22.68 -13.65
N PRO A 30 9.42 -23.73 -13.64
CA PRO A 30 10.03 -24.29 -12.43
C PRO A 30 10.91 -23.34 -11.60
N ASP A 31 11.19 -22.12 -12.08
CA ASP A 31 12.06 -21.12 -11.44
C ASP A 31 11.32 -19.85 -10.95
N ALA A 32 9.98 -19.83 -10.96
CA ALA A 32 9.22 -18.67 -10.49
C ALA A 32 9.24 -18.55 -8.96
N VAL A 33 9.66 -17.39 -8.44
CA VAL A 33 9.64 -17.10 -7.00
C VAL A 33 8.27 -16.54 -6.62
N THR A 34 7.60 -17.14 -5.64
CA THR A 34 6.36 -16.57 -5.08
C THR A 34 6.68 -15.63 -3.93
N LEU A 35 6.08 -14.43 -3.93
CA LEU A 35 6.17 -13.42 -2.89
C LEU A 35 4.79 -13.14 -2.29
N ARG A 36 4.67 -13.22 -0.97
CA ARG A 36 3.46 -12.87 -0.24
C ARG A 36 3.52 -11.41 0.20
N LEU A 37 2.68 -10.56 -0.38
CA LEU A 37 2.66 -9.12 -0.18
C LEU A 37 1.53 -8.72 0.76
N ALA A 38 1.86 -8.29 1.97
CA ALA A 38 0.90 -7.79 2.94
C ALA A 38 0.40 -6.37 2.58
N THR A 39 -0.91 -6.16 2.63
CA THR A 39 -1.55 -4.86 2.38
C THR A 39 -2.86 -4.74 3.18
N ARG A 40 -3.36 -3.51 3.34
CA ARG A 40 -4.70 -3.28 3.92
C ARG A 40 -5.80 -3.61 2.91
N GLY A 41 -7.02 -3.82 3.41
CA GLY A 41 -8.20 -4.07 2.60
C GLY A 41 -8.83 -2.84 1.94
N SER A 42 -8.38 -1.61 2.26
CA SER A 42 -8.95 -0.40 1.62
C SER A 42 -8.70 -0.38 0.11
N ALA A 43 -9.63 0.20 -0.67
CA ALA A 43 -9.51 0.30 -2.12
C ALA A 43 -8.18 0.92 -2.58
N LEU A 44 -7.72 1.95 -1.86
CA LEU A 44 -6.42 2.54 -2.12
C LEU A 44 -5.26 1.58 -1.84
N ALA A 45 -5.25 0.93 -0.68
CA ALA A 45 -4.14 0.04 -0.32
C ALA A 45 -4.02 -1.15 -1.29
N LEU A 46 -5.16 -1.66 -1.79
CA LEU A 46 -5.20 -2.67 -2.84
C LEU A 46 -4.61 -2.14 -4.15
N TRP A 47 -4.99 -0.94 -4.58
CA TRP A 47 -4.40 -0.31 -5.76
C TRP A 47 -2.88 -0.11 -5.61
N GLN A 48 -2.41 0.30 -4.43
CA GLN A 48 -0.98 0.44 -4.15
C GLN A 48 -0.24 -0.90 -4.22
N ALA A 49 -0.85 -1.97 -3.70
CA ALA A 49 -0.31 -3.32 -3.80
C ALA A 49 -0.25 -3.81 -5.25
N ASP A 50 -1.28 -3.53 -6.05
CA ASP A 50 -1.31 -3.86 -7.47
C ASP A 50 -0.24 -3.10 -8.26
N HIS A 51 -0.08 -1.80 -8.00
CA HIS A 51 0.98 -1.00 -8.60
C HIS A 51 2.37 -1.55 -8.29
N VAL A 52 2.65 -1.88 -7.02
CA VAL A 52 3.92 -2.49 -6.61
C VAL A 52 4.10 -3.88 -7.24
N THR A 53 3.03 -4.65 -7.39
CA THR A 53 3.06 -5.95 -8.06
C THR A 53 3.50 -5.82 -9.52
N THR A 54 2.97 -4.83 -10.26
CA THR A 54 3.41 -4.52 -11.62
C THR A 54 4.91 -4.19 -11.67
N LEU A 55 5.39 -3.32 -10.77
CA LEU A 55 6.82 -2.95 -10.72
C LEU A 55 7.72 -4.15 -10.39
N LEU A 56 7.27 -5.07 -9.53
CA LEU A 56 8.00 -6.29 -9.22
C LEU A 56 8.09 -7.22 -10.44
N HIS A 57 7.00 -7.38 -11.20
CA HIS A 57 7.00 -8.16 -12.44
C HIS A 57 7.96 -7.56 -13.48
N GLU A 58 7.93 -6.24 -13.67
CA GLU A 58 8.82 -5.53 -14.60
C GLU A 58 10.29 -5.69 -14.20
N ALA A 59 10.62 -5.48 -12.92
CA ALA A 59 11.97 -5.64 -12.41
C ALA A 59 12.47 -7.08 -12.50
N ALA A 60 11.61 -8.06 -12.22
CA ALA A 60 11.93 -9.49 -12.35
C ALA A 60 12.20 -9.85 -13.81
N ALA A 61 11.33 -9.42 -14.74
CA ALA A 61 11.48 -9.68 -16.17
C ALA A 61 12.79 -9.07 -16.71
N ALA A 62 13.11 -7.83 -16.33
CA ALA A 62 14.37 -7.17 -16.68
C ALA A 62 15.60 -7.95 -16.17
N ALA A 63 15.47 -8.68 -15.05
CA ALA A 63 16.50 -9.54 -14.49
C ALA A 63 16.47 -10.98 -15.04
N GLY A 64 15.64 -11.28 -16.04
CA GLY A 64 15.48 -12.63 -16.59
C GLY A 64 14.85 -13.63 -15.60
N ARG A 65 14.04 -13.14 -14.66
CA ARG A 65 13.36 -13.92 -13.63
C ARG A 65 11.84 -13.84 -13.78
N SER A 66 11.15 -14.81 -13.19
CA SER A 66 9.69 -14.77 -13.01
C SER A 66 9.37 -14.66 -11.53
N VAL A 67 8.39 -13.83 -11.20
CA VAL A 67 7.89 -13.67 -9.84
C VAL A 67 6.36 -13.77 -9.87
N LEU A 68 5.80 -14.46 -8.88
CA LEU A 68 4.37 -14.49 -8.62
C LEU A 68 4.11 -13.72 -7.33
N VAL A 69 3.07 -12.89 -7.30
CA VAL A 69 2.73 -12.10 -6.11
C VAL A 69 1.36 -12.51 -5.58
N GLU A 70 1.33 -12.94 -4.33
CA GLU A 70 0.11 -13.29 -3.59
C GLU A 70 -0.19 -12.19 -2.56
N LYS A 71 -1.36 -11.57 -2.64
CA LYS A 71 -1.74 -10.52 -1.68
C LYS A 71 -2.25 -11.14 -0.38
N VAL A 72 -1.63 -10.77 0.74
CA VAL A 72 -2.09 -11.08 2.10
C VAL A 72 -2.83 -9.85 2.62
N ILE A 73 -4.15 -9.88 2.57
CA ILE A 73 -4.98 -8.79 3.07
C ILE A 73 -4.99 -8.87 4.60
N VAL A 74 -4.51 -7.81 5.25
CA VAL A 74 -4.46 -7.68 6.70
C VAL A 74 -5.53 -6.68 7.13
N GLU A 75 -6.48 -7.13 7.95
CA GLU A 75 -7.42 -6.24 8.62
C GLU A 75 -6.71 -5.51 9.76
N THR A 76 -6.83 -4.18 9.81
CA THR A 76 -6.29 -3.37 10.91
C THR A 76 -7.40 -2.95 11.87
N MET A 77 -7.06 -2.70 13.15
CA MET A 77 -8.06 -2.27 14.13
C MET A 77 -8.78 -0.97 13.73
N ALA A 78 -8.08 -0.06 13.07
CA ALA A 78 -8.68 1.19 12.58
C ALA A 78 -9.56 1.00 11.32
N ASP A 79 -9.45 -0.14 10.61
CA ASP A 79 -10.46 -0.52 9.61
C ASP A 79 -11.76 -1.01 10.26
N GLN A 80 -11.69 -1.52 11.51
CA GLN A 80 -12.84 -2.07 12.24
C GLN A 80 -13.57 -1.04 13.12
N ARG A 81 -12.91 0.06 13.51
CA ARG A 81 -13.43 1.08 14.45
C ARG A 81 -13.42 2.48 13.84
N LEU A 82 -14.32 2.72 12.89
CA LEU A 82 -14.55 4.04 12.30
C LEU A 82 -15.23 5.03 13.26
N ASP A 83 -15.73 4.54 14.40
CA ASP A 83 -16.42 5.28 15.46
C ASP A 83 -15.46 6.01 16.41
N ILE A 84 -14.16 5.68 16.36
CA ILE A 84 -13.15 6.25 17.23
C ILE A 84 -12.22 7.15 16.40
N PRO A 85 -11.99 8.41 16.82
CA PRO A 85 -10.96 9.26 16.24
C PRO A 85 -9.58 8.58 16.21
N ILE A 86 -8.83 8.73 15.11
CA ILE A 86 -7.53 8.06 14.89
C ILE A 86 -6.49 8.47 15.95
N ASP A 87 -6.55 9.72 16.43
CA ASP A 87 -5.73 10.24 17.52
C ASP A 87 -5.98 9.50 18.86
N ALA A 88 -7.24 9.12 19.13
CA ALA A 88 -7.63 8.37 20.32
C ALA A 88 -7.26 6.87 20.26
N MET A 89 -6.99 6.31 19.08
CA MET A 89 -6.56 4.91 18.90
C MET A 89 -5.04 4.68 19.06
N GLY A 90 -4.29 5.70 19.49
CA GLY A 90 -2.84 5.61 19.69
C GLY A 90 -2.01 6.37 18.64
N GLY A 91 -2.66 7.12 17.72
CA GLY A 91 -2.00 8.05 16.81
C GLY A 91 -1.29 7.39 15.61
N LYS A 92 -0.11 7.90 15.23
CA LYS A 92 0.65 7.44 14.06
C LYS A 92 1.15 6.00 14.25
N GLY A 93 0.74 5.09 13.37
CA GLY A 93 1.22 3.70 13.35
C GLY A 93 0.13 2.64 13.58
N VAL A 94 -1.11 3.04 13.88
CA VAL A 94 -2.25 2.11 14.05
C VAL A 94 -2.54 1.27 12.81
N PHE A 95 -2.19 1.77 11.62
CA PHE A 95 -2.36 1.04 10.35
C PHE A 95 -1.15 0.20 9.95
N VAL A 96 -0.04 0.33 10.68
CA VAL A 96 1.26 -0.22 10.28
C VAL A 96 1.59 -1.46 11.09
N LYS A 97 1.19 -1.50 12.37
CA LYS A 97 1.56 -2.55 13.31
C LYS A 97 1.15 -3.96 12.85
N GLU A 98 -0.10 -4.14 12.43
CA GLU A 98 -0.65 -5.45 12.05
C GLU A 98 -0.02 -5.98 10.75
N ILE A 99 0.25 -5.07 9.80
CA ILE A 99 0.91 -5.40 8.54
C ILE A 99 2.38 -5.74 8.79
N GLN A 100 3.07 -4.97 9.61
CA GLN A 100 4.46 -5.26 10.01
C GLN A 100 4.54 -6.59 10.75
N ALA A 101 3.60 -6.87 11.66
CA ALA A 101 3.50 -8.18 12.31
C ALA A 101 3.31 -9.31 11.29
N ALA A 102 2.55 -9.10 10.21
CA ALA A 102 2.41 -10.12 9.17
C ALA A 102 3.74 -10.50 8.51
N VAL A 103 4.64 -9.54 8.35
CA VAL A 103 5.99 -9.80 7.82
C VAL A 103 6.88 -10.44 8.89
N LEU A 104 6.87 -9.92 10.12
CA LEU A 104 7.68 -10.43 11.23
C LEU A 104 7.33 -11.87 11.62
N ASP A 105 6.05 -12.22 11.60
CA ASP A 105 5.55 -13.56 11.91
C ASP A 105 5.72 -14.54 10.73
N GLY A 106 6.24 -14.08 9.58
CA GLY A 106 6.44 -14.90 8.38
C GLY A 106 5.16 -15.24 7.60
N ARG A 107 4.04 -14.59 7.90
CA ARG A 107 2.78 -14.71 7.14
C ARG A 107 2.88 -14.04 5.77
N ALA A 108 3.71 -13.01 5.66
CA ALA A 108 4.06 -12.32 4.42
C ALA A 108 5.57 -12.14 4.30
N ASP A 109 6.07 -11.96 3.08
CA ASP A 109 7.48 -11.76 2.78
C ASP A 109 7.84 -10.27 2.70
N LEU A 110 6.86 -9.45 2.30
CA LEU A 110 6.97 -8.01 2.22
C LEU A 110 5.64 -7.33 2.52
N ALA A 111 5.68 -6.03 2.78
CA ALA A 111 4.50 -5.20 3.00
C ALA A 111 4.51 -3.94 2.14
N VAL A 112 3.35 -3.49 1.69
CA VAL A 112 3.16 -2.21 0.99
C VAL A 112 2.43 -1.22 1.87
N HIS A 113 3.01 -0.02 2.01
CA HIS A 113 2.43 1.09 2.76
C HIS A 113 2.39 2.36 1.93
N SER A 114 1.45 3.25 2.26
CA SER A 114 1.61 4.67 1.94
C SER A 114 2.76 5.24 2.74
N GLY A 115 3.72 5.91 2.09
CA GLY A 115 4.91 6.44 2.78
C GLY A 115 4.59 7.38 3.95
N LYS A 116 3.48 8.15 3.87
CA LYS A 116 3.04 9.08 4.93
C LYS A 116 2.59 8.38 6.22
N ASP A 117 2.19 7.12 6.13
CA ASP A 117 1.65 6.37 7.25
C ASP A 117 2.75 5.62 8.03
N LEU A 118 3.96 5.52 7.46
CA LEU A 118 5.08 4.86 8.11
C LEU A 118 5.57 5.67 9.33
N PRO A 119 5.90 5.01 10.45
CA PRO A 119 6.53 5.67 11.58
C PRO A 119 7.91 6.20 11.20
N ALA A 120 8.38 7.24 11.90
CA ALA A 120 9.70 7.82 11.67
C ALA A 120 10.85 6.83 11.97
N LEU A 121 10.61 5.88 12.89
CA LEU A 121 11.54 4.82 13.23
C LEU A 121 10.98 3.49 12.73
N THR A 122 11.72 2.85 11.82
CA THR A 122 11.46 1.47 11.42
C THR A 122 12.01 0.53 12.50
N PRO A 123 11.25 -0.50 12.94
CA PRO A 123 11.78 -1.55 13.82
C PRO A 123 13.08 -2.14 13.26
N GLN A 124 14.03 -2.51 14.11
CA GLN A 124 15.36 -2.98 13.67
C GLN A 124 15.30 -4.27 12.85
N GLU A 125 14.23 -5.04 13.04
CA GLU A 125 13.92 -6.28 12.36
C GLU A 125 13.39 -6.07 10.93
N LEU A 126 13.01 -4.84 10.58
CA LEU A 126 12.44 -4.47 9.29
C LEU A 126 13.33 -3.44 8.58
N VAL A 127 13.32 -3.47 7.24
CA VAL A 127 13.99 -2.47 6.43
C VAL A 127 13.06 -1.92 5.36
N ILE A 128 13.15 -0.63 5.04
CA ILE A 128 12.54 -0.07 3.83
C ILE A 128 13.40 -0.52 2.64
N ALA A 129 12.93 -1.53 1.92
CA ALA A 129 13.62 -2.17 0.81
C ALA A 129 13.48 -1.39 -0.51
N ALA A 130 12.39 -0.66 -0.69
CA ALA A 130 12.16 0.14 -1.89
C ALA A 130 11.19 1.29 -1.64
N VAL A 131 11.37 2.35 -2.42
CA VAL A 131 10.46 3.49 -2.55
C VAL A 131 10.25 3.71 -4.05
N PRO A 132 9.06 3.41 -4.62
CA PRO A 132 8.71 3.72 -6.00
C PRO A 132 8.77 5.21 -6.30
N GLU A 133 8.66 5.55 -7.58
CA GLU A 133 8.57 6.95 -8.02
C GLU A 133 7.46 7.69 -7.28
N ARG A 134 7.73 8.96 -6.94
CA ARG A 134 6.83 9.81 -6.17
C ARG A 134 5.80 10.50 -7.06
N GLY A 135 4.54 10.31 -6.70
CA GLY A 135 3.40 11.00 -7.26
C GLY A 135 3.30 12.44 -6.87
N ASP A 136 2.22 13.05 -7.39
CA ASP A 136 1.82 14.40 -7.04
C ASP A 136 1.65 14.53 -5.52
N VAL A 137 2.33 15.51 -4.95
CA VAL A 137 2.42 15.72 -3.51
C VAL A 137 1.40 16.71 -3.00
N ARG A 138 0.66 17.33 -3.91
CA ARG A 138 -0.27 18.41 -3.60
C ARG A 138 -1.55 17.86 -3.01
N ASP A 139 -2.05 18.56 -2.01
CA ASP A 139 -3.42 18.37 -1.55
C ASP A 139 -4.41 18.87 -2.62
N VAL A 140 -5.59 18.28 -2.62
CA VAL A 140 -6.68 18.63 -3.54
C VAL A 140 -7.90 19.02 -2.73
N LEU A 141 -8.49 20.17 -3.06
CA LEU A 141 -9.82 20.51 -2.60
C LEU A 141 -10.85 19.81 -3.49
N VAL A 142 -11.71 18.99 -2.89
CA VAL A 142 -12.77 18.27 -3.59
C VAL A 142 -14.09 19.00 -3.37
N GLY A 143 -14.83 19.27 -4.45
CA GLY A 143 -16.17 19.85 -4.40
C GLY A 143 -16.26 21.36 -4.64
N SER A 144 -15.16 22.11 -4.56
CA SER A 144 -15.10 23.53 -4.96
C SER A 144 -13.66 23.96 -5.27
N THR A 145 -13.48 25.17 -5.80
CA THR A 145 -12.21 25.88 -5.78
C THR A 145 -12.10 26.74 -4.52
N VAL A 146 -10.89 27.16 -4.15
CA VAL A 146 -10.69 28.04 -2.98
C VAL A 146 -11.49 29.34 -3.14
N ASP A 147 -11.44 29.95 -4.33
CA ASP A 147 -12.20 31.19 -4.63
C ASP A 147 -13.72 30.96 -4.73
N GLY A 148 -14.15 29.72 -4.93
CA GLY A 148 -15.55 29.32 -4.98
C GLY A 148 -16.16 29.01 -3.61
N LEU A 149 -15.39 29.09 -2.53
CA LEU A 149 -15.91 28.87 -1.18
C LEU A 149 -16.61 30.13 -0.65
N PRO A 150 -17.87 30.04 -0.20
CA PRO A 150 -18.53 31.18 0.44
C PRO A 150 -17.85 31.53 1.76
N GLN A 151 -17.93 32.80 2.16
CA GLN A 151 -17.51 33.20 3.50
C GLN A 151 -18.31 32.43 4.57
N GLY A 152 -17.60 31.80 5.51
CA GLY A 152 -18.21 30.91 6.50
C GLY A 152 -18.49 29.49 6.00
N GLY A 153 -18.00 29.12 4.80
CA GLY A 153 -18.07 27.75 4.29
C GLY A 153 -17.30 26.76 5.17
N HIS A 154 -17.84 25.55 5.30
CA HIS A 154 -17.22 24.48 6.08
C HIS A 154 -16.28 23.66 5.20
N VAL A 155 -15.04 23.47 5.67
CA VAL A 155 -14.03 22.61 5.03
C VAL A 155 -13.70 21.47 5.98
N ALA A 156 -13.84 20.23 5.52
CA ALA A 156 -13.50 19.04 6.29
C ALA A 156 -12.10 18.53 5.90
N THR A 157 -11.32 18.14 6.92
CA THR A 157 -10.02 17.49 6.80
C THR A 157 -9.81 16.62 8.05
N GLY A 158 -9.00 15.56 7.95
CA GLY A 158 -8.80 14.57 9.02
C GLY A 158 -7.51 13.78 8.85
#